data_AF-A0A258CR17-F1
#
_entry.id   AF-A0A258CR17-F1
#
_cell.length_a   1.000
_cell.length_b   1.000
_cell.length_c   1.000
_cell.angle_alpha   90.00
_cell.angle_beta   90.00
_cell.angle_gamma   90.00
#
_symmetry.space_group_name_H-M   'P 1'
#
loop_
_entity.id
_entity.type
_entity.pdbx_description
1 polymer ?
#
loop_
_entity_poly.entity_id
_entity_poly.type
_entity_poly.pdbx_seq_one_letter_code
_entity_poly.pdbx_strand_id
1 'polypeptide(L)'
;MAGVDMEMAPPFGGDAAFRSLPDALKAGRITMDRLDEAVRRILEMKLRMGLFEAPYVDLNRAAQVLAAPEHRAVADRAAERSAVLLRNEGDLLPLSSDLKSVAVLGPFADAARDTSGPWIFRQDDTETVTILAGIRAALGNTARVDHSVGVSVPTRMHKSIFDNPFMPPLPRIEVDDDIEIARSVALAKAAEVAVLVLGEAQIMIGEHASRSSLDLPGRQQELLEAVVATGTPTVVLIMTGRPMDLKGVQPAAKMMVWYPGTKGGDAVARLLFGDAVPGGKLPYNWPRNIGQVPLPYAHLRSFKPEETEKVFVDGCGRS
;
A
#
# COMPACT_ATOMS: atom_id res chain seq x y z
N MET A 1 34.60 -9.91 17.44
CA MET A 1 33.14 -9.69 17.60
C MET A 1 32.59 -9.02 16.34
N ALA A 2 31.29 -9.17 16.05
CA ALA A 2 30.66 -8.80 14.79
C ALA A 2 30.42 -7.29 14.54
N GLY A 3 30.83 -6.40 15.47
CA GLY A 3 30.78 -4.95 15.27
C GLY A 3 29.44 -4.26 15.61
N VAL A 4 28.51 -4.92 16.29
CA VAL A 4 27.25 -4.30 16.76
C VAL A 4 27.53 -3.38 17.95
N ASP A 5 27.03 -2.13 17.88
CA ASP A 5 27.28 -1.07 18.86
C ASP A 5 26.05 -0.68 19.69
N MET A 6 24.84 -1.02 19.23
CA MET A 6 23.58 -0.81 19.94
C MET A 6 22.68 -2.05 19.78
N GLU A 7 22.08 -2.49 20.87
CA GLU A 7 21.07 -3.53 20.87
C GLU A 7 19.68 -2.90 20.95
N MET A 8 18.83 -3.19 19.96
CA MET A 8 17.40 -2.93 20.07
C MET A 8 16.79 -4.07 20.89
N ALA A 9 16.51 -3.83 22.16
CA ALA A 9 15.92 -4.84 23.04
C ALA A 9 14.55 -5.28 22.47
N PRO A 10 14.25 -6.59 22.42
CA PRO A 10 12.98 -7.05 21.92
C PRO A 10 11.84 -6.47 22.78
N PRO A 11 10.80 -5.88 22.17
CA PRO A 11 9.68 -5.27 22.91
C PRO A 11 8.84 -6.30 23.72
N PHE A 12 9.15 -7.60 23.60
CA PHE A 12 8.39 -8.71 24.19
C PHE A 12 9.18 -9.58 25.19
N GLY A 13 10.22 -9.04 25.83
CA GLY A 13 10.79 -9.67 27.04
C GLY A 13 11.86 -10.75 26.81
N GLY A 14 12.67 -10.64 25.76
CA GLY A 14 13.92 -11.41 25.66
C GLY A 14 15.01 -10.84 26.57
N ASP A 15 15.95 -11.69 27.01
CA ASP A 15 17.14 -11.24 27.73
C ASP A 15 18.05 -10.45 26.80
N ALA A 16 18.08 -9.13 26.99
CA ALA A 16 18.99 -8.25 26.27
C ALA A 16 20.44 -8.71 26.51
N ALA A 17 21.18 -8.95 25.44
CA ALA A 17 22.60 -9.30 25.46
C ALA A 17 23.42 -8.26 26.26
N PHE A 18 22.99 -7.00 26.27
CA PHE A 18 23.53 -5.94 27.10
C PHE A 18 23.69 -6.34 28.57
N ARG A 19 22.73 -7.09 29.15
CA ARG A 19 22.77 -7.54 30.55
C ARG A 19 23.94 -8.48 30.83
N SER A 20 24.39 -9.21 29.81
CA SER A 20 25.48 -10.19 29.93
C SER A 20 26.87 -9.60 29.68
N LEU A 21 26.96 -8.35 29.21
CA LEU A 21 28.25 -7.71 28.87
C LEU A 21 29.23 -7.66 30.05
N PRO A 22 28.83 -7.36 31.30
CA PRO A 22 29.77 -7.36 32.43
C PRO A 22 30.40 -8.74 32.66
N ASP A 23 29.63 -9.81 32.55
CA ASP A 23 30.13 -11.17 32.75
C ASP A 23 30.95 -11.66 31.55
N ALA A 24 30.58 -11.26 30.33
CA ALA A 24 31.37 -11.50 29.14
C ALA A 24 32.75 -10.82 29.22
N LEU A 25 32.82 -9.61 29.79
CA LEU A 25 34.07 -8.90 30.04
C LEU A 25 34.93 -9.60 31.10
N LYS A 26 34.34 -9.96 32.25
CA LYS A 26 35.03 -10.73 33.30
C LYS A 26 35.58 -12.06 32.79
N ALA A 27 34.84 -12.73 31.91
CA ALA A 27 35.23 -13.99 31.29
C ALA A 27 36.22 -13.85 30.12
N GLY A 28 36.67 -12.63 29.79
CA GLY A 28 37.60 -12.37 28.69
C GLY A 28 37.02 -12.63 27.29
N ARG A 29 35.69 -12.77 27.17
CA ARG A 29 35.00 -12.99 25.88
C ARG A 29 34.90 -11.70 25.06
N ILE A 30 35.03 -10.55 25.72
CA ILE A 30 35.09 -9.21 25.13
C ILE A 30 36.21 -8.42 25.80
N THR A 31 36.71 -7.36 25.15
CA THR A 31 37.72 -6.45 25.72
C THR A 31 37.10 -5.11 26.10
N MET A 32 37.73 -4.37 27.03
CA MET A 32 37.35 -3.00 27.34
C MET A 32 37.44 -2.09 26.12
N ASP A 33 38.51 -2.22 25.32
CA ASP A 33 38.67 -1.41 24.09
C ASP A 33 37.47 -1.56 23.13
N ARG A 34 36.92 -2.77 23.01
CA ARG A 34 35.76 -3.02 22.16
C ARG A 34 34.48 -2.42 22.74
N LEU A 35 34.33 -2.43 24.06
CA LEU A 35 33.21 -1.78 24.73
C LEU A 35 33.30 -0.26 24.59
N ASP A 36 34.47 0.31 24.83
CA ASP A 36 34.73 1.75 24.70
C ASP A 36 34.53 2.24 23.26
N GLU A 37 34.92 1.45 22.27
CA GLU A 37 34.65 1.74 20.85
C GLU A 37 33.14 1.84 20.56
N ALA A 38 32.34 0.87 21.04
CA ALA A 38 30.90 0.87 20.86
C ALA A 38 30.25 2.09 21.54
N VAL A 39 30.61 2.35 22.81
CA VAL A 39 30.11 3.50 23.58
C VAL A 39 30.50 4.81 22.90
N ARG A 40 31.75 4.95 22.45
CA ARG A 40 32.25 6.15 21.78
C ARG A 40 31.40 6.50 20.56
N ARG A 41 31.06 5.52 19.71
CA ARG A 41 30.22 5.74 18.51
C ARG A 41 28.82 6.25 18.86
N ILE A 42 28.21 5.72 19.94
CA ILE A 42 26.89 6.18 20.40
C ILE A 42 26.96 7.61 20.93
N LEU A 43 27.99 7.92 21.73
CA LEU A 43 28.18 9.27 22.29
C LEU A 43 28.51 10.30 21.20
N GLU A 44 29.34 9.94 20.23
CA GLU A 44 29.67 10.78 19.08
C GLU A 44 28.42 11.12 18.25
N MET A 45 27.51 10.15 18.04
CA MET A 45 26.23 10.42 17.38
C MET A 45 25.38 11.40 18.18
N LYS A 46 25.28 11.23 19.51
CA LYS A 46 24.53 12.14 20.38
C LYS A 46 25.10 13.57 20.36
N LEU A 47 26.43 13.71 20.31
CA LEU A 47 27.10 15.00 20.15
C LEU A 47 26.78 15.64 18.78
N ARG A 48 26.88 14.88 17.69
CA ARG A 48 26.54 15.37 16.33
C ARG A 48 25.09 15.82 16.20
N MET A 49 24.18 15.19 16.95
CA MET A 49 22.77 15.57 17.01
C MET A 49 22.51 16.76 17.96
N GLY A 50 23.51 17.27 18.67
CA GLY A 50 23.37 18.38 19.63
C GLY A 50 22.59 18.01 20.89
N LEU A 51 22.47 16.71 21.22
CA LEU A 51 21.65 16.24 22.33
C LEU A 51 22.27 16.52 23.71
N PHE A 52 23.55 16.90 23.77
CA PHE A 52 24.19 17.34 25.01
C PHE A 52 23.87 18.80 25.32
N GLU A 53 23.71 19.63 24.29
CA GLU A 53 23.40 21.06 24.39
C GLU A 53 21.88 21.30 24.48
N ALA A 54 21.09 20.56 23.70
CA ALA A 54 19.64 20.69 23.61
C ALA A 54 18.94 19.32 23.65
N PRO A 55 18.86 18.66 24.83
CA PRO A 55 18.36 17.30 24.96
C PRO A 55 16.84 17.14 24.78
N TYR A 56 16.07 18.22 24.89
CA TYR A 56 14.60 18.17 24.91
C TYR A 56 13.96 18.82 23.69
N VAL A 57 12.90 18.18 23.19
CA VAL A 57 12.09 18.70 22.09
C VAL A 57 11.02 19.67 22.59
N ASP A 58 10.73 20.72 21.82
CA ASP A 58 9.57 21.57 22.02
C ASP A 58 8.31 20.88 21.47
N LEU A 59 7.42 20.46 22.37
CA LEU A 59 6.19 19.75 22.01
C LEU A 59 5.18 20.64 21.27
N ASN A 60 5.14 21.94 21.53
CA ASN A 60 4.24 22.87 20.84
C ASN A 60 4.68 23.02 19.39
N ARG A 61 5.99 23.20 19.18
CA ARG A 61 6.57 23.21 17.84
C ARG A 61 6.34 21.89 17.11
N ALA A 62 6.53 20.75 17.78
CA ALA A 62 6.28 19.44 17.17
C ALA A 62 4.82 19.30 16.68
N ALA A 63 3.84 19.71 17.49
CA ALA A 63 2.43 19.71 17.09
C ALA A 63 2.16 20.60 15.87
N GLN A 64 2.74 21.81 15.83
CA GLN A 64 2.61 22.71 14.68
C GLN A 64 3.21 22.11 13.40
N VAL A 65 4.39 21.49 13.50
CA VAL A 65 5.06 20.84 12.37
C VAL A 65 4.25 19.65 11.85
N LEU A 66 3.70 18.82 12.74
CA LEU A 66 2.85 17.68 12.35
C LEU A 66 1.54 18.15 11.67
N ALA A 67 1.01 19.29 12.10
CA ALA A 67 -0.22 19.86 11.54
C ALA A 67 -0.01 20.76 10.32
N ALA A 68 1.23 20.91 9.81
CA ALA A 68 1.54 21.83 8.72
C ALA A 68 0.85 21.41 7.39
N PRO A 69 0.03 22.28 6.77
CA PRO A 69 -0.66 21.95 5.53
C PRO A 69 0.30 21.70 4.35
N GLU A 70 1.50 22.28 4.37
CA GLU A 70 2.51 22.09 3.33
C GLU A 70 2.98 20.63 3.25
N HIS A 71 3.03 19.91 4.38
CA HIS A 71 3.37 18.49 4.40
C HIS A 71 2.30 17.64 3.71
N ARG A 72 1.02 17.97 3.91
CA ARG A 72 -0.10 17.31 3.22
C ARG A 72 -0.02 17.57 1.72
N ALA A 73 0.22 18.82 1.31
CA ALA A 73 0.38 19.15 -0.10
C ALA A 73 1.56 18.41 -0.79
N VAL A 74 2.65 18.15 -0.05
CA VAL A 74 3.75 17.31 -0.55
C VAL A 74 3.34 15.84 -0.65
N ALA A 75 2.63 15.32 0.36
CA ALA A 75 2.12 13.95 0.38
C ALA A 75 1.15 13.69 -0.79
N ASP A 76 0.22 14.61 -1.05
CA ASP A 76 -0.70 14.60 -2.20
C ASP A 76 0.04 14.45 -3.53
N ARG A 77 1.05 15.32 -3.77
CA ARG A 77 1.86 15.25 -4.99
C ARG A 77 2.66 13.96 -5.08
N ALA A 78 3.10 13.40 -3.95
CA ALA A 78 3.78 12.11 -3.93
C ALA A 78 2.83 10.98 -4.31
N ALA A 79 1.59 10.99 -3.82
CA ALA A 79 0.56 10.03 -4.19
C ALA A 79 0.28 10.07 -5.70
N GLU A 80 0.05 11.26 -6.25
CA GLU A 80 -0.17 11.47 -7.70
C GLU A 80 1.00 10.95 -8.55
N ARG A 81 2.23 11.31 -8.17
CA ARG A 81 3.44 10.96 -8.93
C ARG A 81 3.86 9.49 -8.77
N SER A 82 3.40 8.83 -7.71
CA SER A 82 3.69 7.40 -7.48
C SER A 82 2.77 6.49 -8.27
N ALA A 83 1.55 6.93 -8.60
CA ALA A 83 0.57 6.11 -9.30
C ALA A 83 1.07 5.69 -10.70
N VAL A 84 0.83 4.42 -11.05
CA VAL A 84 1.31 3.82 -12.30
C VAL A 84 0.12 3.43 -13.16
N LEU A 85 -0.01 4.04 -14.35
CA LEU A 85 -1.00 3.64 -15.34
C LEU A 85 -0.51 2.39 -16.08
N LEU A 86 -1.19 1.27 -15.84
CA LEU A 86 -0.84 -0.05 -16.39
C LEU A 86 -1.59 -0.36 -17.68
N ARG A 87 -2.82 0.16 -17.82
CA ARG A 87 -3.69 -0.03 -18.99
C ARG A 87 -4.66 1.14 -19.12
N ASN A 88 -4.89 1.59 -20.36
CA ASN A 88 -5.92 2.54 -20.70
C ASN A 88 -6.35 2.29 -22.16
N GLU A 89 -7.40 1.51 -22.35
CA GLU A 89 -7.97 1.20 -23.67
C GLU A 89 -9.10 2.16 -23.99
N GLY A 90 -9.20 2.55 -25.27
CA GLY A 90 -10.24 3.48 -25.74
C GLY A 90 -10.18 4.85 -25.08
N ASP A 91 -9.01 5.23 -24.54
CA ASP A 91 -8.77 6.49 -23.82
C ASP A 91 -9.81 6.76 -22.72
N LEU A 92 -10.22 5.72 -21.98
CA LEU A 92 -11.21 5.83 -20.91
C LEU A 92 -10.78 6.81 -19.80
N LEU A 93 -9.49 6.80 -19.43
CA LEU A 93 -8.92 7.79 -18.52
C LEU A 93 -8.25 8.94 -19.30
N PRO A 94 -8.43 10.20 -18.86
CA PRO A 94 -9.24 10.63 -17.71
C PRO A 94 -10.76 10.49 -17.99
N LEU A 95 -11.51 10.18 -16.93
CA LEU A 95 -12.96 10.10 -16.95
C LEU A 95 -13.57 11.46 -17.27
N SER A 96 -14.66 11.46 -18.05
CA SER A 96 -15.41 12.68 -18.35
C SER A 96 -16.01 13.30 -17.08
N SER A 97 -15.89 14.62 -16.95
CA SER A 97 -16.58 15.40 -15.92
C SER A 97 -18.10 15.44 -16.12
N ASP A 98 -18.60 15.06 -17.31
CA ASP A 98 -20.03 15.09 -17.64
C ASP A 98 -20.79 13.84 -17.22
N LEU A 99 -20.11 12.83 -16.66
CA LEU A 99 -20.73 11.62 -16.12
C LEU A 99 -21.90 11.97 -15.19
N LYS A 100 -23.00 11.22 -15.33
CA LYS A 100 -24.22 11.32 -14.54
C LYS A 100 -24.31 10.18 -13.53
N SER A 101 -23.65 9.05 -13.76
CA SER A 101 -23.60 7.96 -12.79
C SER A 101 -22.27 7.21 -12.79
N VAL A 102 -21.72 7.01 -11.59
CA VAL A 102 -20.49 6.26 -11.33
C VAL A 102 -20.76 5.23 -10.24
N ALA A 103 -20.40 3.96 -10.49
CA ALA A 103 -20.39 2.93 -9.46
C ALA A 103 -18.96 2.79 -8.91
N VAL A 104 -18.77 3.01 -7.61
CA VAL A 104 -17.49 2.80 -6.93
C VAL A 104 -17.60 1.54 -6.09
N LEU A 105 -16.83 0.52 -6.45
CA LEU A 105 -17.06 -0.86 -6.02
C LEU A 105 -15.79 -1.44 -5.40
N GLY A 106 -15.96 -2.43 -4.52
CA GLY A 106 -14.86 -3.24 -3.99
C GLY A 106 -14.44 -2.86 -2.57
N PRO A 107 -13.74 -3.78 -1.89
CA PRO A 107 -13.57 -3.71 -0.44
C PRO A 107 -12.77 -2.49 0.02
N PHE A 108 -11.86 -1.98 -0.82
CA PHE A 108 -10.98 -0.87 -0.42
C PHE A 108 -11.48 0.51 -0.88
N ALA A 109 -12.66 0.59 -1.49
CA ALA A 109 -13.22 1.85 -1.97
C ALA A 109 -13.44 2.85 -0.83
N ASP A 110 -13.94 2.41 0.32
CA ASP A 110 -14.21 3.24 1.50
C ASP A 110 -13.40 2.84 2.74
N ALA A 111 -12.19 2.30 2.51
CA ALA A 111 -11.32 1.81 3.58
C ALA A 111 -10.24 2.84 3.95
N ALA A 112 -10.54 3.74 4.90
CA ALA A 112 -9.63 4.81 5.33
C ALA A 112 -8.28 4.26 5.81
N ARG A 113 -8.32 3.24 6.67
CA ARG A 113 -7.10 2.62 7.20
C ARG A 113 -6.22 2.01 6.12
N ASP A 114 -6.82 1.34 5.14
CA ASP A 114 -6.06 0.75 4.04
C ASP A 114 -5.56 1.81 3.07
N THR A 115 -6.30 2.89 2.86
CA THR A 115 -5.87 4.03 2.02
C THR A 115 -4.55 4.63 2.52
N SER A 116 -4.38 4.72 3.85
CA SER A 116 -3.16 5.25 4.46
C SER A 116 -1.92 4.36 4.26
N GLY A 117 -2.08 3.04 4.23
CA GLY A 117 -1.00 2.08 4.02
C GLY A 117 -0.31 1.53 5.28
N PRO A 118 0.66 0.61 5.11
CA PRO A 118 1.34 -0.07 6.20
C PRO A 118 2.35 0.82 6.93
N TRP A 119 2.87 0.31 8.06
CA TRP A 119 3.94 0.96 8.83
C TRP A 119 3.58 2.33 9.43
N ILE A 120 2.29 2.56 9.67
CA ILE A 120 1.78 3.74 10.37
C ILE A 120 1.51 3.37 11.83
N PHE A 121 2.42 3.74 12.72
CA PHE A 121 2.32 3.44 14.15
C PHE A 121 1.37 4.39 14.91
N ARG A 122 1.12 5.58 14.34
CA ARG A 122 0.15 6.57 14.84
C ARG A 122 -0.97 6.69 13.81
N GLN A 123 -1.82 5.67 13.77
CA GLN A 123 -2.94 5.62 12.83
C GLN A 123 -3.99 6.67 13.21
N ASP A 124 -4.38 7.51 12.24
CA ASP A 124 -5.53 8.40 12.34
C ASP A 124 -6.40 8.25 11.08
N ASP A 125 -7.41 7.39 11.19
CA ASP A 125 -8.34 7.12 10.10
C ASP A 125 -9.27 8.31 9.84
N THR A 126 -9.44 9.23 10.80
CA THR A 126 -10.37 10.37 10.68
C THR A 126 -9.84 11.47 9.77
N GLU A 127 -8.51 11.57 9.65
CA GLU A 127 -7.89 12.50 8.71
C GLU A 127 -7.85 11.95 7.27
N THR A 128 -8.08 10.64 7.12
CA THR A 128 -7.85 9.93 5.87
C THR A 128 -9.03 10.05 4.90
N VAL A 129 -8.77 10.51 3.68
CA VAL A 129 -9.77 10.59 2.62
C VAL A 129 -9.74 9.30 1.79
N THR A 130 -10.83 8.53 1.84
CA THR A 130 -11.00 7.29 1.07
C THR A 130 -11.14 7.56 -0.42
N ILE A 131 -10.93 6.55 -1.26
CA ILE A 131 -11.12 6.66 -2.71
C ILE A 131 -12.58 7.06 -3.04
N LEU A 132 -13.55 6.45 -2.37
CA LEU A 132 -14.96 6.81 -2.48
C LEU A 132 -15.21 8.27 -2.10
N ALA A 133 -14.66 8.72 -0.98
CA ALA A 133 -14.82 10.09 -0.51
C ALA A 133 -14.21 11.10 -1.49
N GLY A 134 -13.03 10.82 -2.02
CA GLY A 134 -12.37 11.66 -3.04
C GLY A 134 -13.18 11.76 -4.34
N ILE A 135 -13.69 10.63 -4.85
CA ILE A 135 -14.53 10.60 -6.05
C ILE A 135 -15.84 11.38 -5.82
N ARG A 136 -16.49 11.19 -4.66
CA ARG A 136 -17.70 11.95 -4.29
C ARG A 136 -17.42 13.45 -4.21
N ALA A 137 -16.28 13.85 -3.63
CA ALA A 137 -15.90 15.25 -3.53
C ALA A 137 -15.65 15.87 -4.92
N ALA A 138 -14.96 15.15 -5.81
CA ALA A 138 -14.68 15.62 -7.17
C ALA A 138 -15.94 15.79 -8.03
N LEU A 139 -16.90 14.86 -7.91
CA LEU A 139 -18.16 14.92 -8.67
C LEU A 139 -19.21 15.83 -8.00
N GLY A 140 -19.14 16.04 -6.69
CA GLY A 140 -20.13 16.83 -5.95
C GLY A 140 -21.56 16.35 -6.22
N ASN A 141 -22.41 17.25 -6.72
CA ASN A 141 -23.81 16.95 -7.06
C ASN A 141 -24.05 16.76 -8.57
N THR A 142 -23.01 16.70 -9.40
CA THR A 142 -23.17 16.60 -10.87
C THR A 142 -23.44 15.17 -11.35
N ALA A 143 -23.09 14.18 -10.53
CA ALA A 143 -23.24 12.75 -10.80
C ALA A 143 -23.74 11.98 -9.57
N ARG A 144 -24.50 10.90 -9.80
CA ARG A 144 -24.83 9.91 -8.78
C ARG A 144 -23.62 9.00 -8.55
N VAL A 145 -23.17 8.86 -7.30
CA VAL A 145 -22.08 7.96 -6.92
C VAL A 145 -22.60 6.83 -6.03
N ASP A 146 -22.81 5.67 -6.63
CA ASP A 146 -23.27 4.47 -5.94
C ASP A 146 -22.10 3.65 -5.42
N HIS A 147 -22.27 2.96 -4.29
CA HIS A 147 -21.22 2.16 -3.68
C HIS A 147 -21.70 0.79 -3.20
N SER A 148 -20.83 -0.21 -3.34
CA SER A 148 -20.95 -1.54 -2.75
C SER A 148 -19.57 -2.05 -2.35
N VAL A 149 -19.51 -2.75 -1.22
CA VAL A 149 -18.27 -3.35 -0.69
C VAL A 149 -17.81 -4.49 -1.60
N GLY A 150 -18.74 -5.16 -2.27
CA GLY A 150 -18.47 -6.22 -3.24
C GLY A 150 -18.14 -7.56 -2.58
N VAL A 151 -17.06 -7.66 -1.81
CA VAL A 151 -16.61 -8.90 -1.17
C VAL A 151 -15.93 -8.67 0.17
N SER A 152 -15.91 -9.70 1.00
CA SER A 152 -15.17 -9.76 2.24
C SER A 152 -13.66 -9.75 1.99
N VAL A 153 -12.92 -9.17 2.93
CA VAL A 153 -11.46 -9.25 2.96
C VAL A 153 -11.04 -10.41 3.88
N PRO A 154 -10.30 -11.41 3.38
CA PRO A 154 -9.94 -12.56 4.19
C PRO A 154 -8.99 -12.16 5.33
N THR A 155 -9.19 -12.79 6.50
CA THR A 155 -8.27 -12.64 7.62
C THR A 155 -7.11 -13.62 7.53
N ARG A 156 -5.95 -13.24 8.06
CA ARG A 156 -4.81 -14.16 8.18
C ARG A 156 -5.16 -15.35 9.07
N MET A 157 -4.72 -16.54 8.68
CA MET A 157 -4.88 -17.76 9.49
C MET A 157 -4.04 -17.71 10.77
N HIS A 158 -2.82 -17.16 10.67
CA HIS A 158 -1.90 -17.02 11.79
C HIS A 158 -1.79 -15.55 12.19
N LYS A 159 -2.15 -15.23 13.43
CA LYS A 159 -2.05 -13.89 13.99
C LYS A 159 -0.60 -13.41 13.96
N SER A 160 -0.38 -12.15 13.59
CA SER A 160 0.90 -11.47 13.79
C SER A 160 0.93 -10.71 15.10
N ILE A 161 2.09 -10.13 15.38
CA ILE A 161 2.29 -9.18 16.47
C ILE A 161 1.35 -7.97 16.41
N PHE A 162 0.84 -7.62 15.23
CA PHE A 162 -0.10 -6.50 15.04
C PHE A 162 -1.56 -6.88 15.31
N ASP A 163 -1.86 -8.17 15.48
CA ASP A 163 -3.18 -8.69 15.87
C ASP A 163 -3.27 -8.90 17.39
N ASN A 164 -2.34 -8.29 18.14
CA ASN A 164 -2.23 -8.40 19.58
C ASN A 164 -3.41 -7.69 20.27
N PRO A 165 -4.06 -8.30 21.30
CA PRO A 165 -5.15 -7.67 22.06
C PRO A 165 -4.81 -6.33 22.73
N PHE A 166 -3.52 -5.99 22.90
CA PHE A 166 -3.09 -4.69 23.41
C PHE A 166 -3.02 -3.59 22.34
N MET A 167 -3.28 -3.91 21.08
CA MET A 167 -3.41 -2.93 19.99
C MET A 167 -4.90 -2.71 19.65
N PRO A 168 -5.27 -1.51 19.14
CA PRO A 168 -6.62 -1.29 18.63
C PRO A 168 -7.00 -2.35 17.59
N PRO A 169 -8.22 -2.91 17.65
CA PRO A 169 -8.64 -3.94 16.71
C PRO A 169 -8.61 -3.40 15.29
N LEU A 170 -8.20 -4.25 14.35
CA LEU A 170 -8.19 -3.91 12.94
C LEU A 170 -9.63 -3.88 12.41
N PRO A 171 -10.00 -2.89 11.58
CA PRO A 171 -11.28 -2.89 10.87
C PRO A 171 -11.44 -4.19 10.08
N ARG A 172 -12.63 -4.78 10.16
CA ARG A 172 -12.98 -5.99 9.40
C ARG A 172 -14.00 -5.62 8.33
N ILE A 173 -13.76 -6.14 7.13
CA ILE A 173 -14.69 -6.06 6.01
C ILE A 173 -15.20 -7.47 5.78
N GLU A 174 -16.41 -7.72 6.28
CA GLU A 174 -17.08 -9.01 6.25
C GLU A 174 -18.54 -8.78 5.82
N VAL A 175 -18.92 -9.40 4.71
CA VAL A 175 -20.22 -9.27 4.07
C VAL A 175 -20.67 -10.64 3.54
N ASP A 176 -21.93 -10.74 3.13
CA ASP A 176 -22.34 -11.85 2.28
C ASP A 176 -21.85 -11.59 0.86
N ASP A 177 -20.78 -12.30 0.47
CA ASP A 177 -20.10 -12.10 -0.81
C ASP A 177 -21.04 -12.33 -2.00
N ASP A 178 -21.98 -13.28 -1.94
CA ASP A 178 -22.90 -13.54 -3.06
C ASP A 178 -23.88 -12.37 -3.24
N ILE A 179 -24.40 -11.84 -2.13
CA ILE A 179 -25.29 -10.68 -2.14
C ILE A 179 -24.56 -9.42 -2.63
N GLU A 180 -23.35 -9.16 -2.12
CA GLU A 180 -22.61 -7.94 -2.47
C GLU A 180 -21.98 -8.00 -3.87
N ILE A 181 -21.61 -9.18 -4.40
CA ILE A 181 -21.26 -9.34 -5.82
C ILE A 181 -22.49 -9.05 -6.70
N ALA A 182 -23.65 -9.63 -6.39
CA ALA A 182 -24.88 -9.38 -7.16
C ALA A 182 -25.28 -7.89 -7.13
N ARG A 183 -25.12 -7.24 -5.98
CA ARG A 183 -25.33 -5.80 -5.83
C ARG A 183 -24.33 -5.00 -6.67
N SER A 184 -23.05 -5.34 -6.64
CA SER A 184 -22.00 -4.68 -7.43
C SER A 184 -22.28 -4.76 -8.93
N VAL A 185 -22.73 -5.93 -9.42
CA VAL A 185 -23.16 -6.12 -10.80
C VAL A 185 -24.36 -5.25 -11.16
N ALA A 186 -25.36 -5.15 -10.29
CA ALA A 186 -26.53 -4.31 -10.52
C ALA A 186 -26.16 -2.82 -10.58
N LEU A 187 -25.29 -2.35 -9.67
CA LEU A 187 -24.79 -0.98 -9.66
C LEU A 187 -23.95 -0.65 -10.89
N ALA A 188 -23.06 -1.56 -11.30
CA ALA A 188 -22.25 -1.39 -12.51
C ALA A 188 -23.13 -1.24 -13.77
N LYS A 189 -24.18 -2.06 -13.92
CA LYS A 189 -25.14 -1.95 -15.04
C LYS A 189 -25.93 -0.64 -15.06
N ALA A 190 -26.13 -0.02 -13.89
CA ALA A 190 -26.88 1.23 -13.74
C ALA A 190 -25.98 2.49 -13.81
N ALA A 191 -24.68 2.31 -13.97
CA ALA A 191 -23.69 3.38 -14.05
C ALA A 191 -23.13 3.50 -15.47
N GLU A 192 -22.64 4.70 -15.81
CA GLU A 192 -21.91 4.91 -17.08
C GLU A 192 -20.48 4.36 -17.00
N VAL A 193 -19.88 4.39 -15.80
CA VAL A 193 -18.55 3.85 -15.51
C VAL A 193 -18.55 3.16 -14.15
N ALA A 194 -17.83 2.04 -14.07
CA ALA A 194 -17.51 1.37 -12.80
C ALA A 194 -16.04 1.62 -12.42
N VAL A 195 -15.79 2.07 -11.20
CA VAL A 195 -14.46 2.18 -10.58
C VAL A 195 -14.34 1.09 -9.52
N LEU A 196 -13.51 0.09 -9.78
CA LEU A 196 -13.34 -1.08 -8.91
C LEU A 196 -12.01 -0.97 -8.14
N VAL A 197 -12.08 -0.91 -6.81
CA VAL A 197 -10.91 -0.75 -5.92
C VAL A 197 -10.57 -2.09 -5.27
N LEU A 198 -9.52 -2.73 -5.78
CA LEU A 198 -9.11 -4.09 -5.42
C LEU A 198 -7.68 -4.13 -4.90
N GLY A 199 -7.32 -5.22 -4.25
CA GLY A 199 -5.95 -5.52 -3.86
C GLY A 199 -5.85 -6.10 -2.47
N GLU A 200 -5.04 -5.49 -1.62
CA GLU A 200 -4.65 -6.04 -0.33
C GLU A 200 -4.84 -5.02 0.78
N ALA A 201 -5.38 -5.47 1.92
CA ALA A 201 -5.38 -4.67 3.13
C ALA A 201 -3.94 -4.33 3.53
N GLN A 202 -3.71 -3.16 4.14
CA GLN A 202 -2.36 -2.71 4.48
C GLN A 202 -1.60 -3.70 5.38
N ILE A 203 -2.33 -4.50 6.17
CA ILE A 203 -1.76 -5.51 7.06
C ILE A 203 -1.26 -6.76 6.33
N MET A 204 -1.65 -6.97 5.06
CA MET A 204 -1.21 -8.10 4.24
C MET A 204 0.19 -7.87 3.66
N ILE A 205 0.83 -6.74 3.99
CA ILE A 205 2.20 -6.40 3.62
C ILE A 205 2.97 -5.89 4.85
N GLY A 206 4.29 -5.74 4.70
CA GLY A 206 5.19 -5.34 5.78
C GLY A 206 5.76 -6.53 6.55
N GLU A 207 6.08 -6.30 7.82
CA GLU A 207 6.71 -7.31 8.68
C GLU A 207 5.80 -8.53 8.88
N HIS A 208 6.37 -9.74 8.81
CA HIS A 208 5.64 -11.00 9.05
C HIS A 208 4.39 -11.20 8.16
N ALA A 209 4.37 -10.61 6.97
CA ALA A 209 3.23 -10.62 6.05
C ALA A 209 3.58 -11.20 4.66
N SER A 210 4.39 -12.25 4.62
CA SER A 210 4.70 -12.98 3.38
C SER A 210 3.47 -13.75 2.87
N ARG A 211 3.31 -13.80 1.54
CA ARG A 211 2.26 -14.59 0.87
C ARG A 211 2.90 -15.61 -0.08
N SER A 212 2.29 -16.78 -0.18
CA SER A 212 2.68 -17.85 -1.13
C SER A 212 1.95 -17.76 -2.48
N SER A 213 1.13 -16.73 -2.67
CA SER A 213 0.40 -16.45 -3.90
C SER A 213 0.35 -14.95 -4.17
N LEU A 214 0.31 -14.59 -5.45
CA LEU A 214 0.10 -13.21 -5.93
C LEU A 214 -1.37 -12.95 -6.29
N ASP A 215 -2.26 -13.92 -6.07
CA ASP A 215 -3.68 -13.79 -6.40
C ASP A 215 -4.34 -12.71 -5.54
N LEU A 216 -5.35 -12.05 -6.11
CA LEU A 216 -6.26 -11.20 -5.35
C LEU A 216 -6.84 -11.98 -4.13
N PRO A 217 -6.73 -11.44 -2.90
CA PRO A 217 -7.27 -12.09 -1.71
C PRO A 217 -8.79 -12.26 -1.78
N GLY A 218 -9.28 -13.42 -1.32
CA GLY A 218 -10.70 -13.71 -1.22
C GLY A 218 -11.35 -13.83 -2.60
N ARG A 219 -12.60 -13.37 -2.72
CA ARG A 219 -13.40 -13.45 -3.95
C ARG A 219 -13.30 -12.20 -4.83
N GLN A 220 -12.28 -11.36 -4.62
CA GLN A 220 -12.08 -10.13 -5.39
C GLN A 220 -11.89 -10.38 -6.89
N GLN A 221 -11.30 -11.52 -7.28
CA GLN A 221 -11.20 -11.93 -8.68
C GLN A 221 -12.57 -12.25 -9.28
N GLU A 222 -13.46 -12.95 -8.57
CA GLU A 222 -14.84 -13.20 -9.02
C GLU A 222 -15.63 -11.90 -9.17
N LEU A 223 -15.44 -10.95 -8.25
CA LEU A 223 -16.03 -9.62 -8.33
C LEU A 223 -15.57 -8.87 -9.60
N LEU A 224 -14.26 -8.88 -9.89
CA LEU A 224 -13.69 -8.28 -11.10
C LEU A 224 -14.33 -8.87 -12.37
N GLU A 225 -14.36 -10.20 -12.44
CA GLU A 225 -14.92 -10.92 -13.58
C GLU A 225 -16.40 -10.59 -13.78
N ALA A 226 -17.19 -10.60 -12.69
CA ALA A 226 -18.62 -10.32 -12.72
C ALA A 226 -18.93 -8.87 -13.15
N VAL A 227 -18.16 -7.89 -12.66
CA VAL A 227 -18.33 -6.47 -13.02
C VAL A 227 -17.95 -6.23 -14.47
N VAL A 228 -16.80 -6.74 -14.94
CA VAL A 228 -16.39 -6.56 -16.34
C VAL A 228 -17.36 -7.26 -17.31
N ALA A 229 -17.91 -8.41 -16.93
CA ALA A 229 -18.90 -9.12 -17.73
C ALA A 229 -20.22 -8.35 -17.95
N THR A 230 -20.47 -7.27 -17.20
CA THR A 230 -21.62 -6.39 -17.45
C THR A 230 -21.51 -5.59 -18.75
N GLY A 231 -20.28 -5.41 -19.27
CA GLY A 231 -20.00 -4.54 -20.41
C GLY A 231 -19.87 -3.06 -20.04
N THR A 232 -20.10 -2.67 -18.79
CA THR A 232 -19.87 -1.30 -18.32
C THR A 232 -18.37 -0.97 -18.40
N PRO A 233 -17.96 0.19 -18.96
CA PRO A 233 -16.58 0.65 -18.92
C PRO A 233 -16.04 0.62 -17.48
N THR A 234 -15.01 -0.19 -17.26
CA THR A 234 -14.49 -0.47 -15.92
C THR A 234 -13.06 0.03 -15.79
N VAL A 235 -12.82 0.84 -14.75
CA VAL A 235 -11.49 1.23 -14.27
C VAL A 235 -11.17 0.41 -13.03
N VAL A 236 -10.03 -0.28 -13.02
CA VAL A 236 -9.54 -0.99 -11.84
C VAL A 236 -8.43 -0.19 -11.18
N LEU A 237 -8.62 0.16 -9.91
CA LEU A 237 -7.62 0.73 -9.02
C LEU A 237 -7.04 -0.37 -8.14
N ILE A 238 -5.72 -0.54 -8.17
CA ILE A 238 -5.04 -1.59 -7.40
C ILE A 238 -4.32 -0.97 -6.20
N MET A 239 -4.74 -1.38 -5.00
CA MET A 239 -4.11 -1.05 -3.73
C MET A 239 -3.30 -2.23 -3.20
N THR A 240 -1.98 -2.15 -3.29
CA THR A 240 -1.03 -3.18 -2.83
C THR A 240 0.37 -2.58 -2.79
N GLY A 241 1.30 -3.18 -2.05
CA GLY A 241 2.72 -2.86 -2.14
C GLY A 241 3.57 -3.94 -2.82
N ARG A 242 2.96 -4.89 -3.53
CA ARG A 242 3.67 -5.96 -4.26
C ARG A 242 2.99 -6.28 -5.61
N PRO A 243 3.65 -7.04 -6.51
CA PRO A 243 2.97 -7.59 -7.67
C PRO A 243 1.72 -8.41 -7.31
N MET A 244 0.69 -8.31 -8.15
CA MET A 244 -0.58 -9.04 -8.03
C MET A 244 -0.99 -9.62 -9.38
N ASP A 245 -1.42 -10.87 -9.37
CA ASP A 245 -1.94 -11.57 -10.55
C ASP A 245 -3.44 -11.27 -10.72
N LEU A 246 -3.77 -10.49 -11.75
CA LEU A 246 -5.14 -10.24 -12.19
C LEU A 246 -5.41 -11.16 -13.39
N LYS A 247 -6.05 -12.29 -13.12
CA LYS A 247 -6.18 -13.40 -14.06
C LYS A 247 -7.25 -13.10 -15.12
N GLY A 248 -6.96 -13.47 -16.37
CA GLY A 248 -7.93 -13.70 -17.46
C GLY A 248 -8.66 -12.48 -18.03
N VAL A 249 -9.24 -11.63 -17.18
CA VAL A 249 -10.12 -10.53 -17.58
C VAL A 249 -9.37 -9.21 -17.54
N GLN A 250 -9.47 -8.43 -18.62
CA GLN A 250 -8.82 -7.12 -18.73
C GLN A 250 -9.88 -6.01 -18.65
N PRO A 251 -9.83 -5.14 -17.64
CA PRO A 251 -10.67 -3.94 -17.61
C PRO A 251 -10.27 -2.96 -18.72
N ALA A 252 -11.10 -1.96 -18.98
CA ALA A 252 -10.78 -0.91 -19.94
C ALA A 252 -9.57 -0.08 -19.48
N ALA A 253 -9.53 0.29 -18.19
CA ALA A 253 -8.37 0.94 -17.60
C ALA A 253 -7.93 0.24 -16.30
N LYS A 254 -6.63 0.33 -16.01
CA LYS A 254 -6.01 -0.25 -14.81
C LYS A 254 -4.90 0.66 -14.31
N MET A 255 -5.00 1.09 -13.06
CA MET A 255 -4.02 1.95 -12.42
C MET A 255 -3.62 1.40 -11.06
N MET A 256 -2.32 1.35 -10.81
CA MET A 256 -1.79 1.05 -9.49
C MET A 256 -1.70 2.33 -8.68
N VAL A 257 -2.36 2.37 -7.53
CA VAL A 257 -2.40 3.53 -6.64
C VAL A 257 -1.66 3.29 -5.32
N TRP A 258 -1.04 2.11 -5.17
CA TRP A 258 -0.31 1.70 -3.97
C TRP A 258 -1.19 1.80 -2.72
N TYR A 259 -0.67 2.39 -1.65
CA TYR A 259 -1.45 2.93 -0.56
C TYR A 259 -1.24 4.45 -0.59
N PRO A 260 -2.20 5.24 -1.11
CA PRO A 260 -1.94 6.62 -1.51
C PRO A 260 -1.85 7.61 -0.34
N GLY A 261 -1.93 7.15 0.90
CA GLY A 261 -1.68 7.94 2.11
C GLY A 261 -2.91 8.69 2.61
N THR A 262 -2.70 9.61 3.56
CA THR A 262 -3.77 10.31 4.30
C THR A 262 -4.75 11.04 3.39
N LYS A 263 -4.30 11.69 2.31
CA LYS A 263 -5.20 12.36 1.34
C LYS A 263 -5.27 11.62 0.02
N GLY A 264 -5.04 10.31 0.08
CA GLY A 264 -4.91 9.47 -1.10
C GLY A 264 -6.15 9.44 -1.98
N GLY A 265 -7.35 9.51 -1.40
CA GLY A 265 -8.60 9.62 -2.16
C GLY A 265 -8.68 10.86 -3.04
N ASP A 266 -8.25 12.02 -2.54
CA ASP A 266 -8.24 13.28 -3.31
C ASP A 266 -7.24 13.18 -4.48
N ALA A 267 -6.05 12.65 -4.22
CA ALA A 267 -5.03 12.44 -5.24
C ALA A 267 -5.51 11.47 -6.34
N VAL A 268 -6.14 10.36 -5.95
CA VAL A 268 -6.69 9.38 -6.91
C VAL A 268 -7.85 9.97 -7.72
N ALA A 269 -8.72 10.78 -7.11
CA ALA A 269 -9.79 11.45 -7.84
C ALA A 269 -9.21 12.41 -8.91
N ARG A 270 -8.19 13.21 -8.57
CA ARG A 270 -7.50 14.07 -9.54
C ARG A 270 -6.89 13.29 -10.71
N LEU A 271 -6.33 12.11 -10.44
CA LEU A 271 -5.82 11.21 -11.49
C LEU A 271 -6.94 10.64 -12.37
N LEU A 272 -8.08 10.29 -11.77
CA LEU A 272 -9.23 9.75 -12.50
C LEU A 272 -9.86 10.80 -13.41
N PHE A 273 -9.97 12.05 -12.97
CA PHE A 273 -10.66 13.11 -13.71
C PHE A 273 -9.72 14.05 -14.49
N GLY A 274 -8.41 13.80 -14.47
CA GLY A 274 -7.44 14.49 -15.32
C GLY A 274 -6.86 15.79 -14.75
N ASP A 275 -7.15 16.13 -13.50
CA ASP A 275 -6.50 17.23 -12.77
C ASP A 275 -5.02 16.94 -12.45
N ALA A 276 -4.63 15.66 -12.49
CA ALA A 276 -3.26 15.19 -12.38
C ALA A 276 -2.98 14.07 -13.40
N VAL A 277 -1.72 13.94 -13.81
CA VAL A 277 -1.27 12.90 -14.77
C VAL A 277 -0.46 11.83 -14.03
N PRO A 278 -0.81 10.53 -14.15
CA PRO A 278 -0.04 9.46 -13.52
C PRO A 278 1.35 9.37 -14.14
N GLY A 279 2.38 9.66 -13.34
CA GLY A 279 3.78 9.70 -13.80
C GLY A 279 4.63 8.52 -13.35
N GLY A 280 4.10 7.64 -12.51
CA GLY A 280 4.84 6.54 -11.91
C GLY A 280 5.27 5.49 -12.93
N LYS A 281 6.41 4.84 -12.65
CA LYS A 281 6.87 3.62 -13.34
C LYS A 281 7.13 2.55 -12.29
N LEU A 282 6.89 1.29 -12.64
CA LEU A 282 7.15 0.18 -11.73
C LEU A 282 8.67 0.10 -11.43
N PRO A 283 9.09 0.07 -10.15
CA PRO A 283 10.49 -0.08 -9.79
C PRO A 283 10.97 -1.55 -9.81
N TYR A 284 10.09 -2.48 -10.15
CA TYR A 284 10.36 -3.93 -10.23
C TYR A 284 9.52 -4.58 -11.35
N ASN A 285 9.93 -5.76 -11.77
CA ASN A 285 9.16 -6.55 -12.73
C ASN A 285 7.88 -7.11 -12.11
N TRP A 286 6.83 -7.18 -12.92
CA TRP A 286 5.53 -7.71 -12.52
C TRP A 286 5.35 -9.15 -13.01
N PRO A 287 5.66 -10.17 -12.20
CA PRO A 287 5.44 -11.56 -12.59
C PRO A 287 3.96 -11.81 -12.88
N ARG A 288 3.70 -12.67 -13.86
CA ARG A 288 2.36 -13.15 -14.21
C ARG A 288 1.82 -14.11 -13.17
N ASN A 289 2.68 -14.85 -12.48
CA ASN A 289 2.31 -15.73 -11.38
C ASN A 289 3.51 -15.97 -10.45
N ILE A 290 3.24 -16.55 -9.28
CA ILE A 290 4.27 -16.79 -8.24
C ILE A 290 5.41 -17.71 -8.71
N GLY A 291 5.16 -18.62 -9.66
CA GLY A 291 6.15 -19.55 -10.19
C GLY A 291 7.27 -18.89 -11.00
N GLN A 292 7.12 -17.61 -11.36
CA GLN A 292 8.17 -16.84 -12.04
C GLN A 292 9.12 -16.14 -11.07
N VAL A 293 8.86 -16.14 -9.76
CA VAL A 293 9.70 -15.44 -8.79
C VAL A 293 10.94 -16.29 -8.46
N PRO A 294 12.16 -15.71 -8.49
CA PRO A 294 12.48 -14.31 -8.74
C PRO A 294 12.58 -13.95 -10.23
N LEU A 295 12.12 -12.74 -10.59
CA LEU A 295 12.18 -12.22 -11.96
C LEU A 295 12.86 -10.83 -12.03
N PRO A 296 14.18 -10.70 -11.79
CA PRO A 296 14.87 -9.42 -11.91
C PRO A 296 15.08 -9.02 -13.39
N TYR A 297 14.98 -7.72 -13.69
CA TYR A 297 15.33 -7.21 -15.02
C TYR A 297 16.82 -7.43 -15.32
N ALA A 298 17.68 -7.18 -14.33
CA ALA A 298 19.12 -7.41 -14.43
C ALA A 298 19.51 -8.89 -14.24
N HIS A 299 18.98 -9.78 -15.10
CA HIS A 299 19.33 -11.20 -15.12
C HIS A 299 20.45 -11.50 -16.13
N LEU A 300 21.19 -12.58 -15.91
CA LEU A 300 22.21 -13.06 -16.84
C LEU A 300 21.54 -13.64 -18.10
N ARG A 301 22.15 -13.45 -19.27
CA ARG A 301 21.73 -14.15 -20.48
C ARG A 301 21.94 -15.65 -20.30
N SER A 302 20.90 -16.44 -20.52
CA SER A 302 20.98 -17.89 -20.50
C SER A 302 21.65 -18.42 -21.77
N PHE A 303 21.87 -19.74 -21.85
CA PHE A 303 22.40 -20.40 -23.04
C PHE A 303 21.49 -20.23 -24.28
N LYS A 304 20.19 -19.95 -24.10
CA LYS A 304 19.21 -19.78 -25.19
C LYS A 304 18.25 -18.60 -24.91
N PRO A 305 18.71 -17.35 -25.09
CA PRO A 305 17.93 -16.16 -24.73
C PRO A 305 16.68 -15.95 -25.61
N GLU A 306 16.71 -16.34 -26.88
CA GLU A 306 15.62 -16.08 -27.83
C GLU A 306 14.32 -16.86 -27.54
N GLU A 307 14.40 -17.92 -26.74
CA GLU A 307 13.23 -18.67 -26.25
C GLU A 307 12.59 -18.01 -25.01
N THR A 308 13.25 -17.01 -24.41
CA THR A 308 12.92 -16.45 -23.09
C THR A 308 11.93 -15.27 -23.18
N GLU A 309 12.04 -14.41 -24.20
CA GLU A 309 11.21 -13.20 -24.34
C GLU A 309 9.71 -13.48 -24.62
N LYS A 310 9.35 -14.70 -25.04
CA LYS A 310 7.94 -15.08 -25.22
C LYS A 310 7.17 -15.22 -23.89
N VAL A 311 7.85 -15.12 -22.75
CA VAL A 311 7.32 -15.49 -21.43
C VAL A 311 7.24 -14.32 -20.43
N PHE A 312 7.88 -13.17 -20.69
CA PHE A 312 8.01 -12.08 -19.72
C PHE A 312 7.48 -10.74 -20.27
N VAL A 313 6.89 -9.91 -19.41
CA VAL A 313 6.51 -8.52 -19.73
C VAL A 313 7.41 -7.62 -18.90
N ASP A 314 8.32 -6.89 -19.55
CA ASP A 314 9.15 -5.88 -18.89
C ASP A 314 8.33 -4.60 -18.61
N GLY A 315 8.74 -3.90 -17.55
CA GLY A 315 8.02 -2.80 -16.89
C GLY A 315 7.27 -1.85 -17.83
N CYS A 316 5.94 -2.00 -17.88
CA CYS A 316 5.04 -1.04 -18.52
C CYS A 316 4.56 -0.01 -17.50
N GLY A 317 5.00 1.23 -17.65
CA GLY A 317 4.19 2.38 -17.26
C GLY A 317 3.86 3.15 -18.52
N ARG A 318 2.59 3.31 -18.85
CA ARG A 318 2.14 4.21 -19.92
C ARG A 318 1.97 5.61 -19.36
N SER A 319 2.10 6.63 -20.20
CA SER A 319 1.78 8.02 -19.90
C SER A 319 0.55 8.41 -20.69
#